data_AF-A0A432IRK3-F1
#
_entry.id   AF-A0A432IRK3-F1
#
_cell.length_a   1.000
_cell.length_b   1.000
_cell.length_c   1.000
_cell.angle_alpha   90.00
_cell.angle_beta   90.00
_cell.angle_gamma   90.00
#
_symmetry.space_group_name_H-M   'P 1'
#
loop_
_entity.id
_entity.type
_entity.pdbx_description
1 polymer ?
#
loop_
_entity_poly.entity_id
_entity_poly.type
_entity_poly.pdbx_seq_one_letter_code
_entity_poly.pdbx_strand_id
1 'polypeptide(L)'
;DKVFSEFSSLLGQGKNAKYLKDLFKKSYLDHKNLTEATRYLANELFGKYGLVIIDGNDKILKKEFIPFVKKELLEQTCYKEVSKTVDSFKESYKILVNPREINLFYLGNYLRERIVLKDGVYSVVNTGLTFSKEEIIKEVEQHPERFSPNVLIRPLYQEVILPNLSYIGGGGELSYWMELKSYFETMKVPFPVLLLRNSVLLIHKKQNQKLKKLGVSLEDIFLKKEEFINKKVKENSDLKIDFSEQKARLTQIFAELEAISHCTDRSFLGAVKAQEQKQLNGLNNLEKRLLKAQKRKLNDLVERISILHHQLFPNEALQERYANFSEFYLEAGDDLIKTLVKHLDPLQLEFDVFEI
;
A
#
# COMPACT_ATOMS: atom_id res chain seq x y z
N ASP A 1 -1.26 0.12 -29.96
CA ASP A 1 -0.09 0.09 -30.87
C ASP A 1 1.16 0.79 -30.36
N LYS A 2 1.17 2.11 -30.12
CA LYS A 2 2.39 2.82 -29.65
C LYS A 2 2.98 2.24 -28.35
N VAL A 3 2.14 2.02 -27.34
CA VAL A 3 2.54 1.42 -26.05
C VAL A 3 3.13 0.02 -26.24
N PHE A 4 2.53 -0.80 -27.12
CA PHE A 4 3.03 -2.14 -27.41
C PHE A 4 4.41 -2.10 -28.08
N SER A 5 4.63 -1.15 -28.99
CA SER A 5 5.93 -0.97 -29.66
C SER A 5 7.02 -0.59 -28.66
N GLU A 6 6.73 0.33 -27.75
CA GLU A 6 7.67 0.76 -26.71
C GLU A 6 7.93 -0.35 -25.68
N PHE A 7 6.89 -1.01 -25.20
CA PHE A 7 7.03 -2.18 -24.34
C PHE A 7 7.88 -3.27 -24.99
N SER A 8 7.63 -3.54 -26.29
CA SER A 8 8.38 -4.55 -27.04
C SER A 8 9.85 -4.22 -27.24
N SER A 9 10.22 -2.94 -27.30
CA SER A 9 11.63 -2.54 -27.44
C SER A 9 12.38 -2.71 -26.12
N LEU A 10 11.74 -2.44 -24.98
CA LEU A 10 12.31 -2.59 -23.65
C LEU A 10 12.59 -4.06 -23.28
N LEU A 11 11.74 -5.00 -23.72
CA LEU A 11 11.89 -6.43 -23.41
C LEU A 11 13.07 -7.11 -24.14
N GLY A 12 13.62 -6.51 -25.19
CA GLY A 12 14.70 -7.10 -25.97
C GLY A 12 14.28 -8.36 -26.76
N GLN A 13 15.16 -9.36 -26.81
CA GLN A 13 14.99 -10.60 -27.60
C GLN A 13 14.99 -11.83 -26.68
N GLY A 14 14.50 -12.97 -27.21
CA GLY A 14 14.50 -14.26 -26.50
C GLY A 14 13.11 -14.86 -26.31
N LYS A 15 13.06 -16.10 -25.79
CA LYS A 15 11.82 -16.87 -25.61
C LYS A 15 10.85 -16.18 -24.64
N ASN A 16 11.34 -15.76 -23.48
CA ASN A 16 10.53 -15.10 -22.45
C ASN A 16 10.04 -13.72 -22.93
N ALA A 17 10.91 -12.95 -23.59
CA ALA A 17 10.54 -11.68 -24.20
C ALA A 17 9.44 -11.87 -25.27
N LYS A 18 9.57 -12.88 -26.14
CA LYS A 18 8.54 -13.21 -27.14
C LYS A 18 7.20 -13.55 -26.47
N TYR A 19 7.22 -14.38 -25.44
CA TYR A 19 6.01 -14.72 -24.68
C TYR A 19 5.33 -13.47 -24.10
N LEU A 20 6.08 -12.57 -23.46
CA LEU A 20 5.52 -11.35 -22.88
C LEU A 20 4.93 -10.41 -23.95
N LYS A 21 5.57 -10.30 -25.12
CA LYS A 21 5.03 -9.54 -26.25
C LYS A 21 3.73 -10.15 -26.77
N ASP A 22 3.70 -11.46 -26.95
CA ASP A 22 2.51 -12.18 -27.41
C ASP A 22 1.37 -12.07 -26.39
N LEU A 23 1.68 -12.20 -25.09
CA LEU A 23 0.74 -12.02 -23.99
C LEU A 23 0.15 -10.60 -24.01
N PHE A 24 1.00 -9.55 -24.06
CA PHE A 24 0.52 -8.17 -24.11
C PHE A 24 -0.37 -7.93 -25.33
N LYS A 25 0.05 -8.39 -26.51
CA LYS A 25 -0.73 -8.22 -27.74
C LYS A 25 -2.11 -8.86 -27.61
N LYS A 26 -2.15 -10.14 -27.21
CA LYS A 26 -3.41 -10.87 -27.03
C LYS A 26 -4.29 -10.25 -25.95
N SER A 27 -3.70 -9.77 -24.85
CA SER A 27 -4.46 -9.10 -23.79
C SER A 27 -4.99 -7.73 -24.20
N TYR A 28 -4.17 -6.85 -24.78
CA TYR A 28 -4.52 -5.43 -24.88
C TYR A 28 -4.81 -4.93 -26.30
N LEU A 29 -4.42 -5.66 -27.35
CA LEU A 29 -4.71 -5.28 -28.74
C LEU A 29 -5.87 -6.07 -29.34
N ASP A 30 -6.13 -7.28 -28.86
CA ASP A 30 -7.19 -8.15 -29.39
C ASP A 30 -8.53 -8.00 -28.63
N HIS A 31 -8.61 -7.10 -27.65
CA HIS A 31 -9.80 -6.83 -26.84
C HIS A 31 -10.28 -5.37 -26.94
N LYS A 32 -11.59 -5.15 -26.76
CA LYS A 32 -12.21 -3.84 -27.00
C LYS A 32 -12.08 -2.86 -25.83
N ASN A 33 -11.90 -3.38 -24.62
CA ASN A 33 -11.84 -2.57 -23.41
C ASN A 33 -10.87 -3.18 -22.38
N LEU A 34 -10.50 -2.38 -21.38
CA LEU A 34 -9.54 -2.79 -20.34
C LEU A 34 -10.05 -3.93 -19.46
N THR A 35 -11.36 -4.07 -19.29
CA THR A 35 -11.95 -5.14 -18.48
C THR A 35 -11.73 -6.50 -19.14
N GLU A 36 -12.08 -6.64 -20.42
CA GLU A 36 -11.83 -7.84 -21.21
C GLU A 36 -10.33 -8.16 -21.27
N ALA A 37 -9.51 -7.14 -21.53
CA ALA A 37 -8.06 -7.27 -21.59
C ALA A 37 -7.45 -7.83 -20.29
N THR A 38 -7.87 -7.27 -19.15
CA THR A 38 -7.37 -7.66 -17.83
C THR A 38 -7.85 -9.07 -17.46
N ARG A 39 -9.10 -9.42 -17.81
CA ARG A 39 -9.64 -10.77 -17.63
C ARG A 39 -8.84 -11.80 -18.43
N TYR A 40 -8.54 -11.50 -19.70
CA TYR A 40 -7.72 -12.37 -20.53
C TYR A 40 -6.32 -12.54 -19.92
N LEU A 41 -5.65 -11.43 -19.56
CA LEU A 41 -4.32 -11.47 -18.94
C LEU A 41 -4.30 -12.33 -17.67
N ALA A 42 -5.22 -12.09 -16.74
CA ALA A 42 -5.29 -12.86 -15.50
C ALA A 42 -5.61 -14.34 -15.74
N ASN A 43 -6.46 -14.65 -16.72
CA ASN A 43 -6.77 -16.03 -17.09
C ASN A 43 -5.55 -16.76 -17.67
N GLU A 44 -4.80 -16.12 -18.57
CA GLU A 44 -3.60 -16.74 -19.15
C GLU A 44 -2.53 -17.02 -18.10
N LEU A 45 -2.38 -16.13 -17.11
CA LEU A 45 -1.38 -16.29 -16.06
C LEU A 45 -1.81 -17.29 -14.98
N PHE A 46 -3.10 -17.30 -14.61
CA PHE A 46 -3.57 -17.99 -13.40
C PHE A 46 -4.71 -18.99 -13.60
N GLY A 47 -5.25 -19.12 -14.82
CA GLY A 47 -6.38 -20.01 -15.10
C GLY A 47 -6.07 -21.49 -14.81
N LYS A 48 -4.80 -21.91 -14.98
CA LYS A 48 -4.32 -23.26 -14.60
C LYS A 48 -4.42 -23.56 -13.11
N TYR A 49 -4.52 -22.53 -12.27
CA TYR A 49 -4.71 -22.65 -10.81
C TYR A 49 -6.18 -22.53 -10.40
N GLY A 50 -7.12 -22.48 -11.36
CA GLY A 50 -8.54 -22.39 -11.07
C GLY A 50 -9.03 -20.98 -10.69
N LEU A 51 -8.28 -19.93 -11.06
CA LEU A 51 -8.72 -18.55 -10.82
C LEU A 51 -10.04 -18.25 -11.55
N VAL A 52 -11.06 -17.87 -10.79
CA VAL A 52 -12.33 -17.35 -11.32
C VAL A 52 -12.26 -15.82 -11.32
N ILE A 53 -12.55 -15.20 -12.47
CA ILE A 53 -12.43 -13.76 -12.66
C ILE A 53 -13.82 -13.18 -12.95
N ILE A 54 -14.23 -12.22 -12.12
CA ILE A 54 -15.57 -11.64 -12.13
C ILE A 54 -15.49 -10.18 -12.57
N ASP A 55 -16.37 -9.80 -13.51
CA ASP A 55 -16.60 -8.40 -13.83
C ASP A 55 -17.65 -7.83 -12.88
N GLY A 56 -17.22 -6.93 -11.99
CA GLY A 56 -18.11 -6.28 -11.03
C GLY A 56 -19.20 -5.41 -11.67
N ASN A 57 -19.11 -5.09 -12.96
CA ASN A 57 -20.14 -4.34 -13.68
C ASN A 57 -21.14 -5.20 -14.46
N ASP A 58 -21.12 -6.52 -14.27
CA ASP A 58 -22.07 -7.43 -14.91
C ASP A 58 -23.53 -7.15 -14.47
N LYS A 59 -24.45 -7.08 -15.42
CA LYS A 59 -25.85 -6.72 -15.17
C LYS A 59 -26.57 -7.74 -14.29
N ILE A 60 -26.24 -9.03 -14.39
CA ILE A 60 -26.86 -10.09 -13.58
C ILE A 60 -26.41 -9.91 -12.13
N LEU A 61 -25.12 -9.72 -11.89
CA LEU A 61 -24.59 -9.49 -10.54
C LEU A 61 -25.14 -8.20 -9.91
N LYS A 62 -25.30 -7.14 -10.72
CA LYS A 62 -25.89 -5.88 -10.28
C LYS A 62 -27.34 -5.99 -9.84
N LYS A 63 -28.11 -6.94 -10.37
CA LYS A 63 -29.51 -7.18 -9.95
C LYS A 63 -29.60 -7.61 -8.49
N GLU A 64 -28.70 -8.48 -8.05
CA GLU A 64 -28.64 -8.93 -6.64
C GLU A 64 -28.37 -7.76 -5.68
N PHE A 65 -27.74 -6.69 -6.17
CA PHE A 65 -27.40 -5.52 -5.37
C PHE A 65 -28.48 -4.42 -5.34
N ILE A 66 -29.57 -4.56 -6.11
CA ILE A 66 -30.66 -3.55 -6.19
C ILE A 66 -31.19 -3.13 -4.81
N PRO A 67 -31.50 -4.05 -3.87
CA PRO A 67 -32.03 -3.65 -2.56
C PRO A 67 -31.09 -2.73 -1.78
N PHE A 68 -29.78 -2.98 -1.88
CA PHE A 68 -28.74 -2.21 -1.21
C PHE A 68 -28.54 -0.83 -1.85
N VAL A 69 -28.59 -0.75 -3.18
CA VAL A 69 -28.55 0.52 -3.93
C VAL A 69 -29.73 1.40 -3.55
N LYS A 70 -30.96 0.85 -3.53
CA LYS A 70 -32.15 1.59 -3.12
C LYS A 70 -32.04 2.09 -1.69
N LYS A 71 -31.59 1.23 -0.77
CA LYS A 71 -31.40 1.61 0.63
C LYS A 71 -30.38 2.74 0.79
N GLU A 72 -29.26 2.70 0.08
CA GLU A 72 -28.29 3.81 0.10
C GLU A 72 -28.90 5.11 -0.45
N LEU A 73 -29.61 5.07 -1.57
CA LEU A 73 -30.23 6.26 -2.17
C LEU A 73 -31.28 6.92 -1.27
N LEU A 74 -32.03 6.10 -0.51
CA LEU A 74 -33.14 6.57 0.32
C LEU A 74 -32.73 6.91 1.75
N GLU A 75 -31.85 6.10 2.33
CA GLU A 75 -31.53 6.15 3.75
C GLU A 75 -30.10 6.65 4.03
N GLN A 76 -29.22 6.69 3.02
CA GLN A 76 -27.83 7.14 3.16
C GLN A 76 -27.10 6.39 4.30
N THR A 77 -27.36 5.09 4.40
CA THR A 77 -26.91 4.25 5.53
C THR A 77 -25.38 4.23 5.63
N CYS A 78 -24.67 4.18 4.50
CA CYS A 78 -23.21 4.21 4.51
C CYS A 78 -22.68 5.49 5.15
N TYR A 79 -23.26 6.65 4.80
CA TYR A 79 -22.89 7.93 5.41
C TYR A 79 -23.06 7.92 6.93
N LYS A 80 -24.24 7.50 7.39
CA LYS A 80 -24.61 7.55 8.80
C LYS A 80 -23.76 6.62 9.66
N GLU A 81 -23.54 5.38 9.23
CA GLU A 81 -22.81 4.40 10.05
C GLU A 81 -21.29 4.59 9.98
N VAL A 82 -20.74 4.84 8.78
CA VAL A 82 -19.30 5.02 8.62
C VAL A 82 -18.84 6.33 9.27
N SER A 83 -19.63 7.41 9.21
CA SER A 83 -19.24 8.68 9.87
C SER A 83 -19.10 8.51 11.38
N LYS A 84 -20.01 7.76 12.04
CA LYS A 84 -19.91 7.46 13.47
C LYS A 84 -18.63 6.68 13.79
N THR A 85 -18.31 5.66 12.98
CA THR A 85 -17.10 4.85 13.17
C THR A 85 -15.84 5.69 12.97
N VAL A 86 -15.79 6.47 11.89
CA VAL A 86 -14.70 7.40 11.58
C VAL A 86 -14.49 8.39 12.73
N ASP A 87 -15.56 9.00 13.26
CA ASP A 87 -15.50 9.92 14.40
C ASP A 87 -14.92 9.26 15.64
N SER A 88 -15.28 8.01 15.93
CA SER A 88 -14.73 7.26 17.07
C SER A 88 -13.25 6.91 16.93
N PHE A 89 -12.71 6.91 15.71
CA PHE A 89 -11.33 6.50 15.41
C PHE A 89 -10.36 7.67 15.29
N LYS A 90 -10.85 8.92 15.19
CA LYS A 90 -10.04 10.11 14.87
C LYS A 90 -8.78 10.29 15.70
N GLU A 91 -8.80 9.90 16.97
CA GLU A 91 -7.66 10.05 17.87
C GLU A 91 -6.67 8.88 17.82
N SER A 92 -7.12 7.70 17.38
CA SER A 92 -6.35 6.44 17.47
C SER A 92 -5.94 5.87 16.11
N TYR A 93 -6.55 6.34 15.02
CA TYR A 93 -6.34 5.78 13.69
C TYR A 93 -6.41 6.83 12.59
N LYS A 94 -5.56 6.68 11.57
CA LYS A 94 -5.58 7.54 10.40
C LYS A 94 -6.70 7.12 9.46
N ILE A 95 -7.72 7.96 9.34
CA ILE A 95 -8.83 7.78 8.40
C ILE A 95 -8.32 7.98 6.97
N LEU A 96 -8.64 7.03 6.08
CA LEU A 96 -8.22 7.10 4.68
C LEU A 96 -9.36 7.55 3.75
N VAL A 97 -10.60 7.21 4.09
CA VAL A 97 -11.76 7.51 3.26
C VAL A 97 -12.86 8.14 4.11
N ASN A 98 -13.40 9.26 3.65
CA ASN A 98 -14.57 9.87 4.27
C ASN A 98 -15.83 9.52 3.47
N PRO A 99 -16.93 9.12 4.12
CA PRO A 99 -18.17 8.85 3.44
C PRO A 99 -18.80 10.12 2.88
N ARG A 100 -19.52 9.99 1.78
CA ARG A 100 -20.39 11.03 1.22
C ARG A 100 -21.83 10.72 1.61
N GLU A 101 -22.74 11.67 1.44
CA GLU A 101 -24.18 11.41 1.66
C GLU A 101 -24.69 10.28 0.75
N ILE A 102 -24.28 10.26 -0.52
CA ILE A 102 -24.53 9.15 -1.45
C ILE A 102 -23.20 8.58 -1.94
N ASN A 103 -22.97 7.30 -1.67
CA ASN A 103 -21.72 6.59 -1.99
C ASN A 103 -21.82 5.76 -3.29
N LEU A 104 -22.64 6.22 -4.23
CA LEU A 104 -22.89 5.63 -5.53
C LEU A 104 -22.46 6.57 -6.66
N PHE A 105 -21.99 5.99 -7.75
CA PHE A 105 -21.79 6.63 -9.04
C PHE A 105 -22.88 6.18 -10.01
N TYR A 106 -23.29 7.08 -10.89
CA TYR A 106 -24.07 6.78 -12.08
C TYR A 106 -23.12 6.57 -13.27
N LEU A 107 -23.29 5.45 -13.97
CA LEU A 107 -22.52 5.06 -15.13
C LEU A 107 -23.35 5.26 -16.41
N GLY A 108 -22.67 5.69 -17.47
CA GLY A 108 -23.21 5.77 -18.83
C GLY A 108 -22.10 5.51 -19.84
N ASN A 109 -22.38 5.75 -21.13
CA ASN A 109 -21.37 5.62 -22.18
C ASN A 109 -20.22 6.61 -21.91
N TYR A 110 -19.09 6.10 -21.43
CA TYR A 110 -17.90 6.87 -21.00
C TYR A 110 -18.15 7.85 -19.85
N LEU A 111 -19.25 7.67 -19.11
CA LEU A 111 -19.64 8.51 -17.99
C LEU A 111 -19.49 7.72 -16.69
N ARG A 112 -18.85 8.33 -15.69
CA ARG A 112 -18.87 7.88 -14.30
C ARG A 112 -18.96 9.10 -13.41
N GLU A 113 -20.17 9.41 -12.98
CA GLU A 113 -20.43 10.64 -12.23
C GLU A 113 -21.11 10.38 -10.91
N ARG A 114 -20.93 11.32 -9.99
CA ARG A 114 -21.52 11.20 -8.64
C ARG A 114 -23.01 11.47 -8.70
N ILE A 115 -23.75 10.79 -7.84
CA ILE A 115 -25.15 11.12 -7.56
C ILE A 115 -25.18 12.00 -6.31
N VAL A 116 -25.92 13.10 -6.35
CA VAL A 116 -26.16 13.98 -5.20
C VAL A 116 -27.67 14.17 -5.01
N LEU A 117 -28.13 14.28 -3.77
CA LEU A 117 -29.53 14.55 -3.45
C LEU A 117 -29.63 15.96 -2.88
N LYS A 118 -30.43 16.82 -3.51
CA LYS A 118 -30.68 18.20 -3.03
C LYS A 118 -32.14 18.56 -3.26
N ASP A 119 -32.79 19.09 -2.23
CA ASP A 119 -34.19 19.55 -2.27
C ASP A 119 -35.17 18.49 -2.84
N GLY A 120 -34.91 17.21 -2.52
CA GLY A 120 -35.73 16.07 -2.98
C GLY A 120 -35.43 15.58 -4.41
N VAL A 121 -34.47 16.17 -5.10
CA VAL A 121 -34.07 15.81 -6.47
C VAL A 121 -32.69 15.14 -6.47
N TYR A 122 -32.58 13.99 -7.13
CA TYR A 122 -31.31 13.32 -7.37
C TYR A 122 -30.70 13.84 -8.67
N SER A 123 -29.46 14.32 -8.61
CA SER A 123 -28.75 14.85 -9.77
C SER A 123 -27.47 14.08 -10.02
N VAL A 124 -27.22 13.74 -11.28
CA VAL A 124 -25.93 13.20 -11.72
C VAL A 124 -25.02 14.38 -12.04
N VAL A 125 -23.98 14.56 -11.22
CA VAL A 125 -23.06 15.70 -11.29
C VAL A 125 -22.44 15.80 -12.69
N ASN A 126 -22.18 17.03 -13.15
CA ASN A 126 -21.62 17.34 -14.47
C ASN A 126 -22.49 16.90 -15.66
N THR A 127 -23.77 16.60 -15.43
CA THR A 127 -24.74 16.27 -16.47
C THR A 127 -26.05 17.03 -16.26
N GLY A 128 -26.95 16.98 -17.25
CA GLY A 128 -28.32 17.45 -17.11
C GLY A 128 -29.29 16.38 -16.57
N LEU A 129 -28.79 15.20 -16.16
CA LEU A 129 -29.66 14.11 -15.69
C LEU A 129 -30.10 14.37 -14.26
N THR A 130 -31.41 14.43 -14.07
CA THR A 130 -32.06 14.53 -12.77
C THR A 130 -33.16 13.50 -12.66
N PHE A 131 -33.44 13.06 -11.42
CA PHE A 131 -34.47 12.09 -11.12
C PHE A 131 -35.22 12.51 -9.86
N SER A 132 -36.55 12.33 -9.87
CA SER A 132 -37.32 12.22 -8.64
C SER A 132 -36.95 10.95 -7.87
N LYS A 133 -37.47 10.83 -6.65
CA LYS A 133 -37.34 9.60 -5.85
C LYS A 133 -37.92 8.39 -6.58
N GLU A 134 -39.11 8.50 -7.16
CA GLU A 134 -39.76 7.40 -7.87
C GLU A 134 -38.99 7.05 -9.16
N GLU A 135 -38.49 8.06 -9.87
CA GLU A 135 -37.73 7.89 -11.10
C GLU A 135 -36.39 7.19 -10.88
N ILE A 136 -35.61 7.59 -9.86
CA ILE A 136 -34.31 6.96 -9.60
C ILE A 136 -34.47 5.51 -9.14
N ILE A 137 -35.51 5.20 -8.37
CA ILE A 137 -35.78 3.83 -7.92
C ILE A 137 -36.15 2.94 -9.09
N LYS A 138 -36.98 3.44 -10.02
CA LYS A 138 -37.31 2.73 -11.26
C LYS A 138 -36.08 2.56 -12.16
N GLU A 139 -35.22 3.57 -12.24
CA GLU A 139 -33.97 3.52 -12.99
C GLU A 139 -33.04 2.43 -12.44
N VAL A 140 -32.91 2.28 -11.12
CA VAL A 140 -32.14 1.19 -10.49
C VAL A 140 -32.69 -0.19 -10.85
N GLU A 141 -34.01 -0.35 -10.89
CA GLU A 141 -34.64 -1.63 -11.23
C GLU A 141 -34.42 -2.02 -12.70
N GLN A 142 -34.52 -1.04 -13.61
CA GLN A 142 -34.44 -1.26 -15.05
C GLN A 142 -32.98 -1.35 -15.54
N HIS A 143 -32.11 -0.55 -14.94
CA HIS A 143 -30.72 -0.35 -15.33
C HIS A 143 -29.75 -0.44 -14.15
N PRO A 144 -29.71 -1.56 -13.40
CA PRO A 144 -28.86 -1.69 -12.23
C PRO A 144 -27.35 -1.58 -12.57
N GLU A 145 -26.96 -1.92 -13.80
CA GLU A 145 -25.61 -1.75 -14.33
C GLU A 145 -25.14 -0.29 -14.37
N ARG A 146 -26.06 0.67 -14.31
CA ARG A 146 -25.74 2.10 -14.24
C ARG A 146 -25.36 2.56 -12.84
N PHE A 147 -25.55 1.75 -11.80
CA PHE A 147 -25.24 2.14 -10.43
C PHE A 147 -24.00 1.42 -9.93
N SER A 148 -22.90 2.16 -9.77
CA SER A 148 -21.63 1.63 -9.28
C SER A 148 -21.34 2.10 -7.87
N PRO A 149 -21.02 1.20 -6.94
CA PRO A 149 -20.54 1.62 -5.63
C PRO A 149 -19.20 2.35 -5.72
N ASN A 150 -18.97 3.28 -4.78
CA ASN A 150 -17.64 3.82 -4.52
C ASN A 150 -16.81 2.85 -3.65
N VAL A 151 -15.65 3.29 -3.20
CA VAL A 151 -14.74 2.47 -2.39
C VAL A 151 -15.36 1.95 -1.08
N LEU A 152 -16.32 2.64 -0.47
CA LEU A 152 -16.95 2.23 0.80
C LEU A 152 -18.07 1.20 0.61
N ILE A 153 -18.85 1.32 -0.46
CA ILE A 153 -19.95 0.38 -0.74
C ILE A 153 -19.46 -0.83 -1.55
N ARG A 154 -18.33 -0.73 -2.28
CA ARG A 154 -17.79 -1.83 -3.08
C ARG A 154 -17.54 -3.10 -2.24
N PRO A 155 -16.98 -3.02 -1.01
CA PRO A 155 -16.93 -4.14 -0.07
C PRO A 155 -18.28 -4.84 0.12
N LEU A 156 -19.33 -4.09 0.44
CA LEU A 156 -20.67 -4.66 0.63
C LEU A 156 -21.17 -5.35 -0.64
N TYR A 157 -21.00 -4.71 -1.80
CA TYR A 157 -21.38 -5.31 -3.07
C TYR A 157 -20.69 -6.65 -3.29
N GLN A 158 -19.39 -6.73 -3.02
CA GLN A 158 -18.62 -7.96 -3.14
C GLN A 158 -19.18 -9.08 -2.25
N GLU A 159 -19.48 -8.79 -0.99
CA GLU A 159 -20.01 -9.77 -0.03
C GLU A 159 -21.46 -10.18 -0.31
N VAL A 160 -22.21 -9.37 -1.07
CA VAL A 160 -23.56 -9.72 -1.51
C VAL A 160 -23.53 -10.68 -2.70
N ILE A 161 -22.64 -10.46 -3.66
CA ILE A 161 -22.59 -11.26 -4.89
C ILE A 161 -21.70 -12.50 -4.79
N LEU A 162 -20.89 -12.62 -3.74
CA LEU A 162 -20.00 -13.75 -3.52
C LEU A 162 -20.15 -14.33 -2.12
N PRO A 163 -20.15 -15.67 -1.97
CA PRO A 163 -20.02 -16.33 -0.68
C PRO A 163 -18.57 -16.25 -0.21
N ASN A 164 -18.13 -15.06 0.20
CA ASN A 164 -16.73 -14.80 0.49
C ASN A 164 -16.36 -15.25 1.92
N LEU A 165 -15.36 -16.10 2.04
CA LEU A 165 -14.80 -16.49 3.34
C LEU A 165 -13.84 -15.42 3.86
N SER A 166 -13.01 -14.86 2.97
CA SER A 166 -11.97 -13.91 3.35
C SER A 166 -11.72 -12.87 2.27
N TYR A 167 -11.63 -11.61 2.70
CA TYR A 167 -11.12 -10.53 1.87
C TYR A 167 -9.60 -10.45 1.96
N ILE A 168 -8.92 -10.62 0.83
CA ILE A 168 -7.47 -10.44 0.72
C ILE A 168 -7.18 -9.04 0.20
N GLY A 169 -6.52 -8.21 1.01
CA GLY A 169 -6.24 -6.81 0.68
C GLY A 169 -4.86 -6.33 1.11
N GLY A 170 -4.41 -5.22 0.54
CA GLY A 170 -3.23 -4.50 1.04
C GLY A 170 -3.54 -3.69 2.31
N GLY A 171 -2.49 -3.22 3.01
CA GLY A 171 -2.65 -2.48 4.27
C GLY A 171 -3.64 -1.30 4.19
N GLY A 172 -3.54 -0.48 3.14
CA GLY A 172 -4.47 0.65 2.96
C GLY A 172 -5.91 0.23 2.64
N GLU A 173 -6.13 -0.98 2.11
CA GLU A 173 -7.48 -1.50 1.92
C GLU A 173 -8.05 -1.99 3.24
N LEU A 174 -7.30 -2.81 3.96
CA LEU A 174 -7.73 -3.32 5.27
C LEU A 174 -8.04 -2.18 6.24
N SER A 175 -7.29 -1.07 6.17
CA SER A 175 -7.57 0.16 6.91
C SER A 175 -9.00 0.66 6.73
N TYR A 176 -9.49 0.82 5.49
CA TYR A 176 -10.85 1.31 5.29
C TYR A 176 -11.91 0.22 5.51
N TRP A 177 -11.56 -1.07 5.36
CA TRP A 177 -12.48 -2.15 5.74
C TRP A 177 -12.86 -2.09 7.23
N MET A 178 -11.91 -1.71 8.10
CA MET A 178 -12.18 -1.53 9.54
C MET A 178 -13.20 -0.41 9.81
N GLU A 179 -13.34 0.57 8.91
CA GLU A 179 -14.33 1.64 8.99
C GLU A 179 -15.77 1.15 8.70
N LEU A 180 -15.93 -0.05 8.12
CA LEU A 180 -17.21 -0.55 7.58
C LEU A 180 -17.96 -1.52 8.50
N LYS A 181 -17.41 -1.90 9.66
CA LYS A 181 -18.00 -2.96 10.49
C LYS A 181 -19.46 -2.68 10.90
N SER A 182 -19.72 -1.48 11.43
CA SER A 182 -21.08 -1.02 11.82
C SER A 182 -22.04 -0.95 10.63
N TYR A 183 -21.52 -0.57 9.46
CA TYR A 183 -22.27 -0.53 8.22
C TYR A 183 -22.72 -1.94 7.79
N PHE A 184 -21.83 -2.92 7.81
CA PHE A 184 -22.19 -4.32 7.51
C PHE A 184 -23.22 -4.91 8.46
N GLU A 185 -23.10 -4.65 9.76
CA GLU A 185 -24.09 -5.05 10.77
C GLU A 185 -25.48 -4.46 10.45
N THR A 186 -25.52 -3.17 10.07
CA THR A 186 -26.77 -2.48 9.70
C THR A 186 -27.36 -3.00 8.38
N MET A 187 -26.52 -3.42 7.45
CA MET A 187 -26.93 -4.04 6.19
C MET A 187 -27.25 -5.52 6.32
N LYS A 188 -27.02 -6.12 7.51
CA LYS A 188 -27.24 -7.54 7.81
C LYS A 188 -26.51 -8.47 6.84
N VAL A 189 -25.31 -8.06 6.42
CA VAL A 189 -24.41 -8.86 5.59
C VAL A 189 -23.23 -9.30 6.45
N PRO A 190 -22.81 -10.57 6.41
CA PRO A 190 -21.63 -11.02 7.13
C PRO A 190 -20.40 -10.17 6.78
N PHE A 191 -19.63 -9.80 7.81
CA PHE A 191 -18.35 -9.15 7.62
C PHE A 191 -17.27 -10.25 7.45
N PRO A 192 -16.51 -10.28 6.34
CA PRO A 192 -15.58 -11.36 6.05
C PRO A 192 -14.33 -11.32 6.94
N VAL A 193 -13.58 -12.42 6.95
CA VAL A 193 -12.24 -12.43 7.53
C VAL A 193 -11.31 -11.56 6.68
N LEU A 194 -10.70 -10.54 7.29
CA LEU A 194 -9.73 -9.70 6.60
C LEU A 194 -8.34 -10.34 6.66
N LEU A 195 -7.72 -10.57 5.51
CA LEU A 195 -6.38 -11.12 5.39
C LEU A 195 -5.47 -10.13 4.66
N LEU A 196 -4.30 -9.86 5.25
CA LEU A 196 -3.27 -9.07 4.59
C LEU A 196 -2.62 -9.93 3.51
N ARG A 197 -2.63 -9.45 2.26
CA ARG A 197 -1.94 -10.15 1.18
C ARG A 197 -0.44 -10.29 1.49
N ASN A 198 0.18 -11.36 1.01
CA ASN A 198 1.64 -11.50 1.08
C ASN A 198 2.33 -10.27 0.47
N SER A 199 3.46 -9.92 1.06
CA SER A 199 4.36 -8.89 0.53
C SER A 199 5.67 -9.56 0.18
N VAL A 200 6.17 -9.28 -1.03
CA VAL A 200 7.31 -9.99 -1.60
C VAL A 200 8.33 -9.02 -2.16
N LEU A 201 9.61 -9.28 -1.88
CA LEU A 201 10.75 -8.67 -2.55
C LEU A 201 11.45 -9.74 -3.40
N LEU A 202 11.48 -9.52 -4.71
CA LEU A 202 12.22 -10.34 -5.65
C LEU A 202 13.62 -9.78 -5.82
N ILE A 203 14.64 -10.62 -5.59
CA ILE A 203 16.04 -10.24 -5.73
C ILE A 203 16.71 -11.09 -6.80
N HIS A 204 17.42 -10.46 -7.72
CA HIS A 204 18.24 -11.20 -8.66
C HIS A 204 19.42 -11.86 -7.94
N LYS A 205 19.87 -13.02 -8.41
CA LYS A 205 21.09 -13.69 -7.90
C LYS A 205 22.29 -12.76 -7.76
N LYS A 206 22.51 -11.85 -8.72
CA LYS A 206 23.59 -10.84 -8.66
C LYS A 206 23.42 -9.86 -7.51
N GLN A 207 22.19 -9.45 -7.18
CA GLN A 207 21.91 -8.58 -6.04
C GLN A 207 22.17 -9.31 -4.73
N ASN A 208 21.71 -10.56 -4.60
CA ASN A 208 21.98 -11.36 -3.40
C ASN A 208 23.49 -11.57 -3.18
N GLN A 209 24.24 -11.85 -4.25
CA GLN A 209 25.71 -11.94 -4.16
C GLN A 209 26.36 -10.63 -3.70
N LYS A 210 25.84 -9.47 -4.12
CA LYS A 210 26.32 -8.15 -3.65
C LYS A 210 25.99 -7.94 -2.17
N LEU A 211 24.77 -8.28 -1.73
CA LEU A 211 24.38 -8.22 -0.32
C LEU A 211 25.35 -9.04 0.56
N LYS A 212 25.59 -10.30 0.18
CA LYS A 212 26.52 -11.20 0.87
C LYS A 212 27.96 -10.65 0.92
N LYS A 213 28.48 -10.14 -0.21
CA LYS A 213 29.83 -9.53 -0.26
C LYS A 213 29.95 -8.27 0.60
N LEU A 214 28.85 -7.55 0.82
CA LEU A 214 28.81 -6.34 1.63
C LEU A 214 28.48 -6.62 3.11
N GLY A 215 28.32 -7.88 3.52
CA GLY A 215 27.92 -8.24 4.89
C GLY A 215 26.55 -7.66 5.28
N VAL A 216 25.64 -7.55 4.32
CA VAL A 216 24.29 -7.02 4.52
C VAL A 216 23.35 -8.19 4.78
N SER A 217 22.66 -8.17 5.93
CA SER A 217 21.60 -9.13 6.24
C SER A 217 20.30 -8.78 5.50
N LEU A 218 19.35 -9.71 5.41
CA LEU A 218 18.06 -9.45 4.77
C LEU A 218 17.18 -8.51 5.60
N GLU A 219 17.41 -8.42 6.91
CA GLU A 219 16.70 -7.52 7.80
C GLU A 219 17.21 -6.08 7.61
N ASP A 220 18.52 -5.92 7.39
CA ASP A 220 19.16 -4.61 7.21
C ASP A 220 18.63 -3.86 5.99
N ILE A 221 18.24 -4.56 4.93
CA ILE A 221 17.78 -3.89 3.71
C ILE A 221 16.43 -3.18 3.90
N PHE A 222 15.63 -3.58 4.89
CA PHE A 222 14.35 -2.93 5.22
C PHE A 222 14.50 -1.68 6.09
N LEU A 223 15.71 -1.38 6.57
CA LEU A 223 15.99 -0.11 7.23
C LEU A 223 15.80 1.05 6.25
N LYS A 224 15.41 2.20 6.77
CA LYS A 224 15.40 3.44 5.97
C LYS A 224 16.80 3.69 5.43
N LYS A 225 16.90 4.22 4.21
CA LYS A 225 18.17 4.41 3.50
C LYS A 225 19.26 5.07 4.37
N GLU A 226 18.92 6.16 5.07
CA GLU A 226 19.89 6.83 5.94
C GLU A 226 20.33 5.98 7.13
N GLU A 227 19.40 5.26 7.77
CA GLU A 227 19.67 4.35 8.89
C GLU A 227 20.53 3.18 8.43
N PHE A 228 20.21 2.60 7.28
CA PHE A 228 20.97 1.53 6.65
C PHE A 228 22.42 1.96 6.35
N ILE A 229 22.60 3.12 5.70
CA ILE A 229 23.93 3.68 5.42
C ILE A 229 24.68 3.96 6.73
N ASN A 230 24.02 4.56 7.73
CA ASN A 230 24.64 4.86 9.02
C ASN A 230 25.12 3.58 9.70
N LYS A 231 24.29 2.54 9.73
CA LYS A 231 24.63 1.23 10.30
C LYS A 231 25.85 0.63 9.62
N LYS A 232 25.85 0.57 8.29
CA LYS A 232 26.95 -0.05 7.52
C LYS A 232 28.25 0.76 7.60
N VAL A 233 28.18 2.08 7.68
CA VAL A 233 29.36 2.93 7.93
C VAL A 233 29.93 2.72 9.33
N LYS A 234 29.08 2.55 10.35
CA LYS A 234 29.55 2.24 11.71
C LYS A 234 30.22 0.87 11.79
N GLU A 235 29.65 -0.15 11.15
CA GLU A 235 30.18 -1.52 11.13
C GLU A 235 31.53 -1.64 10.39
N ASN A 236 31.74 -0.80 9.37
CA ASN A 236 32.96 -0.83 8.54
C ASN A 236 33.95 0.30 8.87
N SER A 237 33.71 1.05 9.95
CA SER A 237 34.60 2.12 10.41
C SER A 237 35.59 1.57 11.43
N ASP A 238 36.88 1.86 11.24
CA ASP A 238 37.94 1.57 12.23
C ASP A 238 37.74 2.33 13.55
N LEU A 239 36.91 3.38 13.55
CA LEU A 239 36.57 4.17 14.71
C LEU A 239 35.22 3.76 15.28
N LYS A 240 35.13 3.67 16.61
CA LYS A 240 33.85 3.53 17.33
C LYS A 240 33.07 4.84 17.28
N ILE A 241 32.14 4.96 16.32
CA ILE A 241 31.23 6.11 16.16
C ILE A 241 29.98 5.91 17.03
N ASP A 242 30.22 5.84 18.34
CA ASP A 242 29.17 5.70 19.35
C ASP A 242 29.60 6.40 20.63
N PHE A 243 28.91 7.49 20.97
CA PHE A 243 29.16 8.28 22.18
C PHE A 243 28.20 7.95 23.33
N SER A 244 27.49 6.83 23.27
CA SER A 244 26.49 6.46 24.29
C SER A 244 27.10 6.35 25.69
N GLU A 245 28.30 5.79 25.83
CA GLU A 245 28.98 5.69 27.12
C GLU A 245 29.36 7.08 27.67
N GLN A 246 29.88 7.96 26.81
CA GLN A 246 30.25 9.33 27.18
C GLN A 246 29.01 10.14 27.59
N LYS A 247 27.88 9.96 26.88
CA LYS A 247 26.61 10.58 27.22
C LYS A 247 26.10 10.08 28.57
N ALA A 248 26.17 8.76 28.83
CA ALA A 248 25.75 8.18 30.10
C ALA A 248 26.57 8.73 31.29
N ARG A 249 27.91 8.78 31.14
CA ARG A 249 28.79 9.40 32.16
C ARG A 249 28.47 10.87 32.38
N LEU A 250 28.21 11.62 31.30
CA LEU A 250 27.86 13.03 31.37
C LEU A 250 26.53 13.25 32.12
N THR A 251 25.50 12.47 31.80
CA THR A 251 24.20 12.50 32.51
C THR A 251 24.38 12.17 34.00
N GLN A 252 25.25 11.21 34.34
CA GLN A 252 25.54 10.90 35.75
C GLN A 252 26.18 12.10 36.48
N ILE A 253 27.16 12.77 35.85
CA ILE A 253 27.78 13.99 36.41
C ILE A 253 26.72 15.09 36.63
N PHE A 254 25.80 15.29 35.70
CA PHE A 254 24.76 16.30 35.84
C PHE A 254 23.70 15.93 36.89
N ALA A 255 23.40 14.64 37.08
CA ALA A 255 22.55 14.17 38.16
C ALA A 255 23.16 14.47 39.55
N GLU A 256 24.49 14.33 39.70
CA GLU A 256 25.21 14.72 40.92
C GLU A 256 25.14 16.24 41.16
N LEU A 257 25.29 17.05 40.11
CA LEU A 257 25.13 18.51 40.20
C LEU A 257 23.69 18.92 40.49
N GLU A 258 22.70 18.20 39.97
CA GLU A 258 21.29 18.40 40.27
C GLU A 258 21.01 18.14 41.76
N ALA A 259 21.57 17.07 42.33
CA ALA A 259 21.46 16.77 43.76
C ALA A 259 22.02 17.89 44.65
N ILE A 260 23.16 18.49 44.27
CA ILE A 260 23.72 19.66 44.98
C ILE A 260 22.79 20.87 44.83
N SER A 261 22.19 21.07 43.65
CA SER A 261 21.29 22.20 43.39
C SER A 261 20.05 22.21 44.27
N HIS A 262 19.57 21.04 44.70
CA HIS A 262 18.48 20.89 45.66
C HIS A 262 18.82 21.38 47.08
N CYS A 263 20.11 21.50 47.41
CA CYS A 263 20.60 22.10 48.66
C CYS A 263 20.83 23.62 48.53
N THR A 264 20.48 24.23 47.39
CA THR A 264 20.73 25.65 47.06
C THR A 264 19.47 26.32 46.46
N ASP A 265 19.60 27.52 45.88
CA ASP A 265 18.48 28.26 45.24
C ASP A 265 17.89 27.50 44.03
N ARG A 266 16.56 27.46 43.92
CA ARG A 266 15.82 26.80 42.82
C ARG A 266 16.20 27.32 41.42
N SER A 267 16.70 28.56 41.32
CA SER A 267 17.19 29.13 40.06
C SER A 267 18.44 28.41 39.51
N PHE A 268 19.24 27.78 40.37
CA PHE A 268 20.42 27.02 39.97
C PHE A 268 20.06 25.70 39.25
N LEU A 269 18.95 25.07 39.63
CA LEU A 269 18.43 23.83 39.00
C LEU A 269 18.19 24.01 37.49
N GLY A 270 17.59 25.14 37.10
CA GLY A 270 17.33 25.45 35.69
C GLY A 270 18.62 25.63 34.89
N ALA A 271 19.65 26.24 35.49
CA ALA A 271 20.96 26.41 34.86
C ALA A 271 21.69 25.07 34.67
N VAL A 272 21.63 24.16 35.66
CA VAL A 272 22.22 22.82 35.57
C VAL A 272 21.60 22.02 34.43
N LYS A 273 20.26 21.97 34.35
CA LYS A 273 19.55 21.26 33.26
C LYS A 273 19.81 21.85 31.88
N ALA A 274 19.82 23.18 31.77
CA ALA A 274 20.15 23.84 30.51
C ALA A 274 21.57 23.49 30.05
N GLN A 275 22.53 23.41 30.98
CA GLN A 275 23.90 23.06 30.68
C GLN A 275 24.05 21.57 30.32
N GLU A 276 23.36 20.66 31.02
CA GLU A 276 23.31 19.24 30.66
C GLU A 276 22.85 19.05 29.21
N GLN A 277 21.69 19.63 28.88
CA GLN A 277 21.13 19.53 27.55
C GLN A 277 22.07 20.10 26.48
N LYS A 278 22.72 21.23 26.77
CA LYS A 278 23.71 21.85 25.88
C LYS A 278 24.91 20.93 25.61
N GLN A 279 25.43 20.27 26.65
CA GLN A 279 26.57 19.37 26.50
C GLN A 279 26.20 18.07 25.77
N LEU A 280 25.03 17.48 26.08
CA LEU A 280 24.49 16.33 25.35
C LEU A 280 24.28 16.66 23.86
N ASN A 281 23.73 17.83 23.56
CA ASN A 281 23.59 18.32 22.19
C ASN A 281 24.96 18.51 21.50
N GLY A 282 25.97 18.99 22.24
CA GLY A 282 27.36 19.06 21.78
C GLY A 282 27.92 17.70 21.35
N LEU A 283 27.76 16.67 22.21
CA LEU A 283 28.17 15.30 21.89
C LEU A 283 27.43 14.73 20.68
N ASN A 284 26.11 14.94 20.60
CA ASN A 284 25.30 14.53 19.44
C ASN A 284 25.80 15.17 18.14
N ASN A 285 26.15 16.46 18.18
CA ASN A 285 26.67 17.17 17.01
C ASN A 285 28.06 16.66 16.60
N LEU A 286 28.94 16.37 17.55
CA LEU A 286 30.25 15.78 17.29
C LEU A 286 30.13 14.39 16.68
N GLU A 287 29.25 13.54 17.22
CA GLU A 287 28.98 12.20 16.70
C GLU A 287 28.45 12.25 15.26
N LYS A 288 27.50 13.15 14.96
CA LYS A 288 27.01 13.38 13.59
C LYS A 288 28.11 13.85 12.64
N ARG A 289 28.99 14.76 13.09
CA ARG A 289 30.13 15.24 12.29
C ARG A 289 31.12 14.12 12.01
N LEU A 290 31.42 13.28 13.00
CA LEU A 290 32.29 12.12 12.85
C LEU A 290 31.70 11.12 11.86
N LEU A 291 30.41 10.80 11.99
CA LEU A 291 29.71 9.91 11.07
C LEU A 291 29.74 10.45 9.64
N LYS A 292 29.53 11.76 9.44
CA LYS A 292 29.64 12.41 8.13
C LYS A 292 31.05 12.32 7.54
N ALA A 293 32.09 12.46 8.37
CA ALA A 293 33.47 12.29 7.93
C ALA A 293 33.74 10.83 7.51
N GLN A 294 33.25 9.86 8.28
CA GLN A 294 33.40 8.44 7.94
C GLN A 294 32.62 8.05 6.68
N LYS A 295 31.42 8.60 6.46
CA LYS A 295 30.69 8.45 5.18
C LYS A 295 31.52 8.90 3.98
N ARG A 296 32.27 10.00 4.11
CA ARG A 296 33.17 10.49 3.04
C ARG A 296 34.39 9.59 2.85
N LYS A 297 34.97 9.07 3.94
CA LYS A 297 36.10 8.12 3.89
C LYS A 297 35.67 6.81 3.20
N LEU A 298 34.47 6.32 3.52
CA LEU A 298 33.89 5.08 3.00
C LEU A 298 32.95 5.33 1.81
N ASN A 299 33.25 6.31 0.94
CA ASN A 299 32.33 6.73 -0.11
C ASN A 299 31.95 5.61 -1.08
N ASP A 300 32.91 4.75 -1.48
CA ASP A 300 32.65 3.61 -2.37
C ASP A 300 31.66 2.61 -1.74
N LEU A 301 31.78 2.34 -0.44
CA LEU A 301 30.82 1.50 0.29
C LEU A 301 29.43 2.14 0.29
N VAL A 302 29.36 3.44 0.65
CA VAL A 302 28.10 4.20 0.70
C VAL A 302 27.40 4.21 -0.66
N GLU A 303 28.15 4.40 -1.74
CA GLU A 303 27.62 4.42 -3.11
C GLU A 303 27.07 3.05 -3.51
N ARG A 304 27.85 1.97 -3.32
CA ARG A 304 27.42 0.59 -3.64
C ARG A 304 26.16 0.20 -2.89
N ILE A 305 26.10 0.51 -1.60
CA ILE A 305 24.95 0.23 -0.75
C ILE A 305 23.74 1.06 -1.18
N SER A 306 23.94 2.35 -1.50
CA SER A 306 22.85 3.23 -1.95
C SER A 306 22.24 2.77 -3.27
N ILE A 307 23.08 2.35 -4.23
CA ILE A 307 22.62 1.80 -5.51
C ILE A 307 21.83 0.51 -5.28
N LEU A 308 22.36 -0.41 -4.46
CA LEU A 308 21.70 -1.67 -4.16
C LEU A 308 20.35 -1.47 -3.44
N HIS A 309 20.30 -0.58 -2.45
CA HIS A 309 19.06 -0.23 -1.76
C HIS A 309 18.04 0.36 -2.73
N HIS A 310 18.45 1.27 -3.63
CA HIS A 310 17.55 1.84 -4.63
C HIS A 310 17.00 0.81 -5.63
N GLN A 311 17.79 -0.21 -5.98
CA GLN A 311 17.34 -1.31 -6.84
C GLN A 311 16.29 -2.20 -6.14
N LEU A 312 16.41 -2.39 -4.83
CA LEU A 312 15.47 -3.20 -4.04
C LEU A 312 14.23 -2.41 -3.59
N PHE A 313 14.39 -1.11 -3.34
CA PHE A 313 13.36 -0.18 -2.86
C PHE A 313 13.29 1.06 -3.76
N PRO A 314 12.74 0.92 -4.98
CA PRO A 314 12.62 2.03 -5.91
C PRO A 314 11.81 3.16 -5.28
N ASN A 315 12.33 4.40 -5.41
CA ASN A 315 11.75 5.60 -4.78
C ASN A 315 11.52 5.48 -3.26
N GLU A 316 12.38 4.72 -2.55
CA GLU A 316 12.26 4.47 -1.11
C GLU A 316 10.95 3.79 -0.70
N ALA A 317 10.33 3.06 -1.64
CA ALA A 317 9.09 2.34 -1.45
C ALA A 317 9.25 0.85 -1.80
N LEU A 318 8.25 0.05 -1.44
CA LEU A 318 8.27 -1.39 -1.72
C LEU A 318 8.32 -1.67 -3.22
N GLN A 319 9.16 -2.62 -3.61
CA GLN A 319 9.36 -3.05 -5.00
C GLN A 319 8.04 -3.38 -5.72
N GLU A 320 7.14 -4.12 -5.05
CA GLU A 320 5.83 -4.51 -5.57
C GLU A 320 4.88 -3.34 -5.94
N ARG A 321 5.22 -2.10 -5.59
CA ARG A 321 4.46 -0.89 -5.97
C ARG A 321 4.96 -0.24 -7.26
N TYR A 322 6.13 -0.63 -7.75
CA TYR A 322 6.79 0.00 -8.89
C TYR A 322 7.23 -1.01 -9.95
N ALA A 323 7.77 -2.15 -9.53
CA ALA A 323 8.24 -3.19 -10.44
C ALA A 323 7.06 -3.93 -11.07
N ASN A 324 7.18 -4.24 -12.36
CA ASN A 324 6.23 -5.09 -13.07
C ASN A 324 6.80 -6.52 -13.16
N PHE A 325 5.93 -7.53 -13.02
CA PHE A 325 6.35 -8.94 -13.06
C PHE A 325 7.13 -9.30 -14.34
N SER A 326 6.90 -8.60 -15.45
CA SER A 326 7.60 -8.81 -16.73
C SER A 326 9.12 -8.68 -16.61
N GLU A 327 9.63 -7.80 -15.74
CA GLU A 327 11.06 -7.63 -15.47
C GLU A 327 11.69 -8.94 -14.98
N PHE A 328 11.06 -9.56 -14.00
CA PHE A 328 11.53 -10.82 -13.40
C PHE A 328 11.22 -12.03 -14.30
N TYR A 329 10.13 -11.98 -15.04
CA TYR A 329 9.75 -13.02 -15.99
C TYR A 329 10.75 -13.15 -17.15
N LEU A 330 11.44 -12.07 -17.53
CA LEU A 330 12.49 -12.15 -18.56
C LEU A 330 13.61 -13.14 -18.16
N GLU A 331 13.98 -13.18 -16.89
CA GLU A 331 15.00 -14.10 -16.36
C GLU A 331 14.41 -15.48 -16.03
N ALA A 332 13.33 -15.52 -15.24
CA ALA A 332 12.81 -16.76 -14.67
C ALA A 332 11.73 -17.47 -15.52
N GLY A 333 11.13 -16.80 -16.50
CA GLY A 333 10.09 -17.37 -17.35
C GLY A 333 8.87 -17.89 -16.57
N ASP A 334 8.23 -18.95 -17.09
CA ASP A 334 7.03 -19.56 -16.48
C ASP A 334 7.30 -20.16 -15.07
N ASP A 335 8.56 -20.40 -14.73
CA ASP A 335 8.93 -20.90 -13.40
C ASP A 335 8.78 -19.83 -12.31
N LEU A 336 8.75 -18.54 -12.65
CA LEU A 336 8.50 -17.45 -11.69
C LEU A 336 7.17 -17.66 -10.95
N ILE A 337 6.07 -17.76 -11.70
CA ILE A 337 4.73 -17.86 -11.12
C ILE A 337 4.57 -19.19 -10.38
N LYS A 338 5.08 -20.30 -10.96
CA LYS A 338 5.04 -21.61 -10.31
C LYS A 338 5.77 -21.61 -8.97
N THR A 339 6.94 -20.98 -8.91
CA THR A 339 7.74 -20.88 -7.69
C THR A 339 7.01 -20.07 -6.64
N LEU A 340 6.48 -18.89 -7.01
CA LEU A 340 5.73 -18.05 -6.07
C LEU A 340 4.49 -18.77 -5.52
N VAL A 341 3.67 -19.40 -6.37
CA VAL A 341 2.49 -20.15 -5.92
C VAL A 341 2.86 -21.31 -5.00
N LYS A 342 4.02 -21.95 -5.22
CA LYS A 342 4.48 -23.07 -4.40
C LYS A 342 4.98 -22.63 -3.02
N HIS A 343 5.61 -21.46 -2.94
CA HIS A 343 6.36 -21.05 -1.75
C HIS A 343 5.66 -19.99 -0.89
N LEU A 344 4.73 -19.21 -1.44
CA LEU A 344 3.98 -18.23 -0.66
C LEU A 344 2.97 -18.94 0.23
N ASP A 345 3.07 -18.69 1.53
CA ASP A 345 2.09 -19.10 2.53
C ASP A 345 1.24 -17.88 2.95
N PRO A 346 -0.03 -17.82 2.54
CA PRO A 346 -0.91 -16.69 2.84
C PRO A 346 -1.15 -16.45 4.33
N LEU A 347 -0.91 -17.44 5.20
CA LEU A 347 -1.22 -17.38 6.62
C LEU A 347 0.00 -17.16 7.52
N GLN A 348 1.22 -17.12 6.96
CA GLN A 348 2.42 -16.80 7.74
C GLN A 348 2.50 -15.34 8.16
N LEU A 349 1.89 -14.43 7.38
CA LEU A 349 1.86 -12.98 7.65
C LEU A 349 3.26 -12.34 7.74
N GLU A 350 4.22 -12.89 7.00
CA GLU A 350 5.59 -12.39 6.91
C GLU A 350 5.84 -11.64 5.60
N PHE A 351 6.96 -10.92 5.56
CA PHE A 351 7.46 -10.32 4.33
C PHE A 351 8.47 -11.27 3.71
N ASP A 352 8.16 -11.82 2.53
CA ASP A 352 9.02 -12.79 1.86
C ASP A 352 10.10 -12.13 0.99
N VAL A 353 11.30 -12.69 1.02
CA VAL A 353 12.38 -12.32 0.09
C VAL A 353 12.77 -13.54 -0.75
N PHE A 354 12.54 -13.47 -2.06
CA PHE A 354 12.83 -14.56 -2.99
C PHE A 354 13.96 -14.20 -3.95
N GLU A 355 14.98 -15.07 -4.00
CA GLU A 355 15.97 -15.03 -5.07
C GLU A 355 15.35 -15.65 -6.34
N ILE A 356 15.36 -14.89 -7.43
CA ILE A 356 14.97 -15.35 -8.77
C ILE A 356 16.16 -15.81 -9.60
#